data_AF-A0A9Q4KWK1-F1
#
_entry.id   AF-A0A9Q4KWK1-F1
#
_cell.length_a   1.000
_cell.length_b   1.000
_cell.length_c   1.000
_cell.angle_alpha   90.00
_cell.angle_beta   90.00
_cell.angle_gamma   90.00
#
_symmetry.space_group_name_H-M   'P 1'
#
loop_
_entity.id
_entity.type
_entity.pdbx_description
1 polymer ?
#
loop_
_entity_poly.entity_id
_entity_poly.type
_entity_poly.pdbx_seq_one_letter_code
_entity_poly.pdbx_strand_id
1 'polypeptide(L)'
;MDETLLKKIEQKIQDSISNKDEIKQLLQQLSNIDDSKSFALGIVVGRIYNAFYYQSKRILDREPTKQEFEEFLEFVKSKKSALDALW
;
A
#
# COMPACT_ATOMS: atom_id res chain seq x y z
N MET A 1 -14.63 1.97 8.38
CA MET A 1 -13.80 2.93 7.63
C MET A 1 -14.75 3.57 6.63
N ASP A 2 -14.65 4.87 6.35
CA ASP A 2 -15.55 5.50 5.37
C ASP A 2 -15.53 4.74 4.02
N GLU A 3 -16.70 4.50 3.41
CA GLU A 3 -16.80 3.69 2.19
C GLU A 3 -16.11 4.34 0.99
N THR A 4 -16.14 5.67 0.89
CA THR A 4 -15.48 6.43 -0.19
C THR A 4 -13.97 6.32 -0.03
N LEU A 5 -13.49 6.46 1.21
CA LEU A 5 -12.10 6.26 1.56
C LEU A 5 -11.63 4.83 1.22
N LEU A 6 -12.40 3.81 1.63
CA LEU A 6 -12.09 2.41 1.35
C LEU A 6 -11.95 2.13 -0.14
N LYS A 7 -12.92 2.58 -0.97
CA LYS A 7 -12.85 2.43 -2.43
C LYS A 7 -11.64 3.13 -3.04
N LYS A 8 -11.28 4.31 -2.54
CA LYS A 8 -10.09 5.05 -3.03
C LYS A 8 -8.79 4.37 -2.65
N ILE A 9 -8.70 3.80 -1.45
CA ILE A 9 -7.53 3.03 -1.03
C ILE A 9 -7.43 1.75 -1.85
N GLU A 10 -8.54 1.05 -2.09
CA GLU A 10 -8.55 -0.16 -2.91
C GLU A 10 -8.07 0.13 -4.34
N GLN A 11 -8.53 1.23 -4.95
CA GLN A 11 -8.01 1.67 -6.24
C GLN A 11 -6.50 1.96 -6.17
N LYS A 12 -6.02 2.65 -5.12
CA LYS A 12 -4.58 2.96 -4.97
C LYS A 12 -3.72 1.71 -4.76
N ILE A 13 -4.26 0.68 -4.12
CA ILE A 13 -3.62 -0.64 -4.02
C ILE A 13 -3.53 -1.27 -5.41
N GLN A 14 -4.61 -1.28 -6.18
CA GLN A 14 -4.61 -1.84 -7.54
C GLN A 14 -3.65 -1.09 -8.46
N ASP A 15 -3.59 0.25 -8.37
CA ASP A 15 -2.61 1.06 -9.10
C ASP A 15 -1.18 0.65 -8.71
N SER A 16 -0.92 0.47 -7.41
CA SER A 16 0.41 0.09 -6.89
C SER A 16 0.82 -1.32 -7.33
N ILE A 17 -0.13 -2.25 -7.37
CA ILE A 17 0.05 -3.62 -7.89
C ILE A 17 0.31 -3.60 -9.40
N SER A 18 -0.41 -2.75 -10.14
CA SER A 18 -0.28 -2.62 -11.59
C SER A 18 1.06 -1.99 -11.99
N ASN A 19 1.59 -1.08 -11.17
CA ASN A 19 2.88 -0.43 -11.37
C ASN A 19 4.07 -1.26 -10.83
N LYS A 20 3.95 -2.59 -10.74
CA LYS A 20 5.01 -3.48 -10.25
C LYS A 20 6.34 -3.34 -11.00
N ASP A 21 6.30 -2.96 -12.27
CA ASP A 21 7.50 -2.84 -13.10
C ASP A 21 8.39 -1.65 -12.66
N GLU A 22 7.81 -0.56 -12.16
CA GLU A 22 8.58 0.52 -11.53
C GLU A 22 9.32 0.01 -10.28
N ILE A 23 8.65 -0.82 -9.48
CA ILE A 23 9.25 -1.39 -8.28
C ILE A 23 10.39 -2.32 -8.68
N LYS A 24 10.20 -3.16 -9.71
CA LYS A 24 11.27 -4.01 -10.25
C LYS A 24 12.47 -3.20 -10.73
N GLN A 25 12.26 -2.09 -11.43
CA GLN A 25 13.35 -1.20 -11.83
C GLN A 25 14.08 -0.63 -10.62
N LEU A 26 13.35 -0.21 -9.58
CA LEU A 26 13.94 0.29 -8.34
C LEU A 26 14.80 -0.78 -7.64
N LEU A 27 14.29 -2.01 -7.56
CA LEU A 27 15.03 -3.16 -7.01
C LEU A 27 16.31 -3.42 -7.81
N GLN A 28 16.23 -3.38 -9.14
CA GLN A 28 17.39 -3.61 -10.00
C GLN A 28 18.47 -2.52 -9.82
N GLN A 29 18.06 -1.26 -9.65
CA GLN A 29 19.00 -0.15 -9.40
C GLN A 29 19.62 -0.19 -8.01
N LEU A 30 18.90 -0.74 -7.02
CA LEU A 30 19.32 -0.78 -5.61
C LEU A 30 19.73 -2.19 -5.15
N SER A 31 19.95 -3.12 -6.09
CA SER A 31 20.23 -4.53 -5.78
C SER A 31 21.55 -4.71 -5.03
N ASN A 32 22.45 -3.74 -5.11
CA ASN A 32 23.69 -3.70 -4.32
C ASN A 32 23.46 -3.35 -2.84
N ILE A 33 22.29 -2.83 -2.49
CA ILE A 33 21.88 -2.51 -1.11
C ILE A 33 21.02 -3.66 -0.57
N ASP A 34 19.93 -4.00 -1.26
CA ASP A 34 19.01 -5.07 -0.88
C ASP A 34 18.20 -5.53 -2.10
N ASP A 35 18.32 -6.80 -2.47
CA ASP A 35 17.57 -7.45 -3.55
C ASP A 35 16.45 -8.37 -3.04
N SER A 36 16.15 -8.32 -1.74
CA SER A 36 15.19 -9.20 -1.10
C SER A 36 13.75 -8.87 -1.48
N LYS A 37 12.90 -9.92 -1.45
CA LYS A 37 11.44 -9.77 -1.53
C LYS A 37 10.90 -8.86 -0.41
N SER A 38 11.56 -8.82 0.75
CA SER A 38 11.18 -7.96 1.87
C SER A 38 11.32 -6.48 1.54
N PHE A 39 12.39 -6.08 0.83
CA PHE A 39 12.56 -4.70 0.37
C PHE A 39 11.44 -4.29 -0.60
N ALA A 40 11.13 -5.16 -1.55
CA ALA A 40 10.03 -4.96 -2.50
C ALA A 40 8.67 -4.81 -1.79
N LEU A 41 8.38 -5.70 -0.84
CA LEU A 41 7.17 -5.64 -0.02
C LEU A 41 7.12 -4.38 0.84
N GLY A 42 8.26 -3.93 1.39
CA GLY A 42 8.36 -2.69 2.15
C GLY A 42 7.95 -1.46 1.33
N ILE A 43 8.38 -1.38 0.06
CA ILE A 43 7.97 -0.31 -0.86
C ILE A 43 6.45 -0.34 -1.08
N VAL A 44 5.87 -1.52 -1.34
CA VAL A 44 4.44 -1.66 -1.57
C VAL A 44 3.64 -1.27 -0.32
N VAL A 45 3.98 -1.81 0.85
CA VAL A 45 3.30 -1.48 2.11
C VAL A 45 3.43 0.01 2.43
N GLY A 46 4.60 0.62 2.21
CA GLY A 46 4.82 2.05 2.39
C GLY A 46 3.92 2.92 1.49
N ARG A 47 3.77 2.55 0.21
CA ARG A 47 2.85 3.22 -0.73
C ARG A 47 1.39 3.13 -0.25
N ILE A 48 0.97 1.96 0.22
CA ILE A 48 -0.40 1.72 0.72
C ILE A 48 -0.66 2.52 2.00
N TYR A 49 0.28 2.50 2.94
CA TYR A 49 0.22 3.28 4.18
C TYR A 49 0.11 4.78 3.88
N ASN A 50 0.95 5.30 2.98
CA ASN A 50 0.90 6.70 2.59
C ASN A 50 -0.43 7.06 1.91
N ALA A 51 -0.96 6.17 1.06
CA ALA A 51 -2.26 6.36 0.43
C ALA A 51 -3.40 6.43 1.46
N PHE A 52 -3.40 5.57 2.50
CA PHE A 52 -4.39 5.61 3.57
C PHE A 52 -4.43 6.97 4.28
N TYR A 53 -3.29 7.45 4.77
CA TYR A 53 -3.23 8.74 5.47
C TYR A 53 -3.56 9.92 4.55
N TYR A 54 -2.97 9.95 3.35
CA TYR A 54 -3.22 11.03 2.39
C TYR A 54 -4.68 11.10 1.95
N GLN A 55 -5.30 9.96 1.63
CA GLN A 55 -6.71 9.93 1.22
C GLN A 55 -7.64 10.23 2.40
N SER A 56 -7.32 9.80 3.61
CA SER A 56 -8.10 10.15 4.81
C SER A 56 -8.16 11.66 4.97
N LYS A 57 -7.00 12.33 4.92
CA LYS A 57 -6.91 13.78 5.00
C LYS A 57 -7.63 14.48 3.85
N ARG A 58 -7.48 14.00 2.62
CA ARG A 58 -8.06 14.63 1.43
C ARG A 58 -9.59 14.48 1.35
N ILE A 59 -10.14 13.34 1.78
CA ILE A 59 -11.57 13.02 1.62
C ILE A 59 -12.36 13.44 2.87
N LEU A 60 -11.79 13.23 4.06
CA LEU A 60 -12.47 13.43 5.33
C LEU A 60 -12.03 14.71 6.07
N ASP A 61 -11.04 15.44 5.53
CA ASP A 61 -10.46 16.66 6.12
C ASP A 61 -9.93 16.47 7.56
N ARG A 62 -9.44 15.26 7.86
CA ARG A 62 -8.85 14.90 9.15
C ARG A 62 -7.90 13.72 9.02
N GLU A 63 -7.08 13.54 10.04
CA GLU A 63 -6.30 12.32 10.18
C GLU A 63 -7.23 11.12 10.49
N PRO A 64 -6.82 9.89 10.10
CA PRO A 64 -7.59 8.70 10.43
C PRO A 64 -7.64 8.46 11.94
N THR A 65 -8.77 7.97 12.41
CA THR A 65 -8.96 7.54 13.80
C THR A 65 -8.23 6.23 14.07
N LYS A 66 -8.07 5.88 15.36
CA LYS A 66 -7.50 4.58 15.76
C LYS A 66 -8.32 3.40 15.21
N GLN A 67 -9.64 3.49 15.26
CA GLN A 67 -10.53 2.47 14.71
C GLN A 67 -10.35 2.32 13.19
N GLU A 68 -10.27 3.43 12.45
CA GLU A 68 -10.02 3.38 11.00
C GLU A 68 -8.65 2.78 10.67
N PHE A 69 -7.65 3.00 11.53
CA PHE A 69 -6.34 2.36 11.37
C PHE A 69 -6.41 0.85 11.62
N GLU A 70 -7.17 0.39 12.62
CA GLU A 70 -7.37 -1.05 12.87
C GLU A 70 -8.08 -1.74 11.68
N GLU A 71 -9.10 -1.10 11.13
CA GLU A 71 -9.80 -1.59 9.93
C GLU A 71 -8.87 -1.62 8.71
N PHE A 72 -8.00 -0.62 8.57
CA PHE A 72 -6.95 -0.60 7.54
C PHE A 72 -5.98 -1.77 7.70
N LEU A 73 -5.56 -2.12 8.92
CA LEU A 73 -4.67 -3.26 9.16
C LEU A 73 -5.31 -4.59 8.74
N GLU A 74 -6.58 -4.82 9.12
CA GLU A 74 -7.30 -6.03 8.69
C GLU A 74 -7.50 -6.04 7.17
N PHE A 75 -7.73 -4.88 6.56
CA PHE A 75 -7.80 -4.78 5.10
C PHE A 75 -6.47 -5.15 4.43
N VAL A 76 -5.33 -4.62 4.87
CA VAL A 76 -4.00 -4.98 4.32
C VAL A 76 -3.74 -6.48 4.48
N LYS A 77 -4.05 -7.04 5.64
CA LYS A 77 -3.92 -8.47 5.93
C LYS A 77 -4.77 -9.32 4.98
N SER A 78 -5.98 -8.88 4.64
CA SER A 78 -6.85 -9.57 3.66
C SER A 78 -6.24 -9.62 2.25
N LYS A 79 -5.37 -8.65 1.90
CA LYS A 79 -4.71 -8.58 0.59
C LYS A 79 -3.35 -9.27 0.56
N LYS A 80 -2.90 -9.87 1.66
CA LYS A 80 -1.57 -10.51 1.79
C LYS A 80 -1.26 -11.46 0.63
N SER A 81 -2.15 -12.37 0.28
CA SER A 81 -1.92 -13.34 -0.80
C SER A 81 -1.73 -12.67 -2.17
N ALA A 82 -2.44 -11.56 -2.43
CA ALA A 82 -2.28 -10.80 -3.67
C ALA A 82 -0.93 -10.07 -3.72
N LEU A 83 -0.47 -9.55 -2.58
CA LEU A 83 0.84 -8.91 -2.44
C LEU A 83 1.98 -9.92 -2.58
N ASP A 84 1.81 -11.12 -2.02
CA ASP A 84 2.78 -12.20 -2.14
C ASP A 84 2.94 -12.68 -3.58
N ALA A 85 1.87 -12.63 -4.38
CA ALA A 85 1.82 -13.04 -5.79
C ALA A 85 2.39 -12.00 -6.78
N LEU A 86 2.82 -10.84 -6.31
CA LEU A 86 3.51 -9.84 -7.16
C LEU A 86 4.89 -10.31 -7.65
N TRP A 87 5.45 -11.32 -6.99
CA TRP A 87 6.84 -11.78 -7.11
C TRP A 87 6.91 -13.29 -7.26
#